data_AF-A0A3M1UMY5-F1
#
_entry.id   AF-A0A3M1UMY5-F1
#
_cell.length_a   1.000
_cell.length_b   1.000
_cell.length_c   1.000
_cell.angle_alpha   90.00
_cell.angle_beta   90.00
_cell.angle_gamma   90.00
#
_symmetry.space_group_name_H-M   'P 1'
#
loop_
_entity.id
_entity.type
_entity.pdbx_description
1 polymer ?
#
loop_
_entity_poly.entity_id
_entity_poly.type
_entity_poly.pdbx_seq_one_letter_code
_entity_poly.pdbx_strand_id
1 'polypeptide(L)'
;MNKPFHFLPMAALSLLLVAALPLQAQEVPSPTLPVFTDGEAQVVPAFADKAQWIQHELWVETEFDTDGDGKADRMHVSVTRPPQTETEGLKLPIIYITSPYFAGTSGFPKGLFWEVRHELGELPATPRYHPEVKPRIRRPVISNSYLDTWVPRGFIVVHSSSPGTGLSQGAPTVGGDNESLAPKAVIDWLCGR
;
A
#
# COMPACT_ATOMS: atom_id res chain seq x y z
N MET A 1 -76.71 -52.46 39.76
CA MET A 1 -75.35 -52.27 40.29
C MET A 1 -74.37 -52.58 39.17
N ASN A 2 -73.77 -51.52 38.62
CA ASN A 2 -73.06 -51.52 37.33
C ASN A 2 -71.62 -52.04 37.48
N LYS A 3 -71.20 -52.90 36.54
CA LYS A 3 -69.81 -53.38 36.43
C LYS A 3 -68.92 -52.29 35.83
N PRO A 4 -67.68 -52.07 36.32
CA PRO A 4 -66.74 -51.18 35.65
C PRO A 4 -65.96 -51.91 34.55
N PHE A 5 -65.83 -51.24 33.41
CA PHE A 5 -65.01 -51.64 32.26
C PHE A 5 -63.52 -51.37 32.55
N HIS A 6 -62.64 -52.32 32.21
CA HIS A 6 -61.20 -52.11 32.15
C HIS A 6 -60.79 -51.60 30.76
N PHE A 7 -60.14 -50.44 30.71
CA PHE A 7 -59.45 -49.92 29.53
C PHE A 7 -57.95 -50.23 29.65
N LEU A 8 -57.39 -50.93 28.68
CA LEU A 8 -55.94 -51.09 28.48
C LEU A 8 -55.42 -49.95 27.60
N PRO A 9 -54.28 -49.30 27.89
CA PRO A 9 -53.69 -48.33 26.98
C PRO A 9 -52.77 -49.04 25.97
N MET A 10 -52.97 -48.75 24.68
CA MET A 10 -52.11 -49.17 23.58
C MET A 10 -50.95 -48.17 23.47
N ALA A 11 -49.73 -48.57 23.83
CA ALA A 11 -48.54 -47.74 23.66
C ALA A 11 -48.03 -47.84 22.22
N ALA A 12 -48.09 -46.75 21.46
CA ALA A 12 -47.50 -46.65 20.13
C ALA A 12 -46.00 -46.36 20.25
N LEU A 13 -45.16 -47.30 19.80
CA LEU A 13 -43.71 -47.17 19.78
C LEU A 13 -43.28 -46.50 18.46
N SER A 14 -42.97 -45.19 18.50
CA SER A 14 -42.45 -44.45 17.35
C SER A 14 -40.95 -44.72 17.17
N LEU A 15 -40.58 -45.46 16.12
CA LEU A 15 -39.18 -45.75 15.78
C LEU A 15 -38.59 -44.56 15.00
N LEU A 16 -37.79 -43.72 15.68
CA LEU A 16 -37.04 -42.62 15.07
C LEU A 16 -35.81 -43.18 14.33
N LEU A 17 -35.89 -43.22 13.00
CA LEU A 17 -34.77 -43.59 12.13
C LEU A 17 -33.85 -42.37 11.96
N VAL A 18 -32.75 -42.32 12.71
CA VAL A 18 -31.72 -41.28 12.56
C VAL A 18 -30.82 -41.66 11.37
N ALA A 19 -31.01 -40.98 10.24
CA ALA A 19 -30.12 -41.10 9.10
C ALA A 19 -28.77 -40.41 9.43
N ALA A 20 -27.71 -41.20 9.54
CA ALA A 20 -26.34 -40.67 9.68
C ALA A 20 -25.88 -40.16 8.30
N LEU A 21 -25.92 -38.85 8.10
CA LEU A 21 -25.27 -38.22 6.95
C LEU A 21 -23.75 -38.23 7.18
N PRO A 22 -22.92 -38.62 6.19
CA PRO A 22 -21.48 -38.54 6.32
C PRO A 22 -21.08 -37.06 6.40
N LEU A 23 -20.53 -36.67 7.54
CA LEU A 23 -19.92 -35.35 7.74
C LEU A 23 -18.65 -35.31 6.88
N GLN A 24 -18.72 -34.72 5.69
CA GLN A 24 -17.51 -34.39 4.94
C GLN A 24 -16.78 -33.30 5.72
N ALA A 25 -15.65 -33.66 6.34
CA ALA A 25 -14.72 -32.69 6.89
C ALA A 25 -14.22 -31.80 5.74
N GLN A 26 -14.61 -30.53 5.73
CA GLN A 26 -13.97 -29.53 4.88
C GLN A 26 -12.56 -29.34 5.41
N GLU A 27 -11.55 -29.73 4.63
CA GLU A 27 -10.18 -29.32 4.86
C GLU A 27 -10.14 -27.79 4.83
N VAL A 28 -9.83 -27.17 5.97
CA VAL A 28 -9.57 -25.74 6.03
C VAL A 28 -8.29 -25.50 5.23
N PRO A 29 -8.32 -24.67 4.16
CA PRO A 29 -7.13 -24.36 3.40
C PRO A 29 -6.04 -23.83 4.34
N SER A 30 -4.83 -24.39 4.23
CA SER A 30 -3.70 -23.87 5.00
C SER A 30 -3.40 -22.43 4.56
N PRO A 31 -3.03 -21.54 5.50
CA PRO A 31 -2.76 -20.14 5.16
C PRO A 31 -1.59 -20.03 4.19
N THR A 32 -1.71 -19.09 3.25
CA THR A 32 -0.66 -18.75 2.29
C THR A 32 0.44 -17.99 3.03
N LEU A 33 1.69 -18.47 2.95
CA LEU A 33 2.83 -17.85 3.63
C LEU A 33 3.98 -17.55 2.66
N PRO A 34 4.82 -16.53 2.94
CA PRO A 34 6.09 -16.34 2.24
C PRO A 34 6.99 -17.57 2.34
N VAL A 35 7.71 -17.88 1.26
CA VAL A 35 8.62 -19.03 1.17
C VAL A 35 10.05 -18.51 1.00
N PHE A 36 11.00 -19.12 1.71
CA PHE A 36 12.42 -18.79 1.63
C PHE A 36 13.23 -20.03 1.27
N THR A 37 14.25 -19.86 0.42
CA THR A 37 15.21 -20.90 0.05
C THR A 37 16.59 -20.28 0.00
N ASP A 38 17.57 -20.88 0.67
CA ASP A 38 18.94 -20.37 0.78
C ASP A 38 19.04 -18.90 1.23
N GLY A 39 18.09 -18.45 2.06
CA GLY A 39 18.02 -17.08 2.56
C GLY A 39 17.31 -16.08 1.63
N GLU A 40 16.82 -16.51 0.47
CA GLU A 40 16.14 -15.65 -0.51
C GLU A 40 14.62 -15.87 -0.50
N ALA A 41 13.86 -14.77 -0.61
CA ALA A 41 12.41 -14.80 -0.75
C ALA A 41 12.00 -15.31 -2.14
N GLN A 42 11.16 -16.34 -2.16
CA GLN A 42 10.72 -17.02 -3.36
C GLN A 42 9.38 -16.49 -3.85
N VAL A 43 9.11 -16.64 -5.15
CA VAL A 43 7.79 -16.33 -5.71
C VAL A 43 6.79 -17.36 -5.21
N VAL A 44 5.71 -16.87 -4.60
CA VAL A 44 4.57 -17.67 -4.16
C VAL A 44 3.44 -17.48 -5.19
N PRO A 45 2.96 -18.53 -5.88
CA PRO A 45 1.94 -18.41 -6.93
C PRO A 45 0.68 -17.65 -6.48
N ALA A 46 0.27 -17.85 -5.23
CA ALA A 46 -0.89 -17.19 -4.65
C ALA A 46 -0.73 -15.66 -4.49
N PHE A 47 0.49 -15.12 -4.49
CA PHE A 47 0.77 -13.68 -4.49
C PHE A 47 1.05 -13.13 -5.90
N ALA A 48 1.20 -13.99 -6.90
CA ALA A 48 1.76 -13.61 -8.20
C ALA A 48 0.74 -13.01 -9.19
N ASP A 49 -0.57 -13.24 -8.98
CA ASP A 49 -1.60 -12.68 -9.86
C ASP A 49 -1.79 -11.18 -9.61
N LYS A 50 -1.18 -10.39 -10.50
CA LYS A 50 -1.24 -8.92 -10.49
C LYS A 50 -2.66 -8.38 -10.60
N ALA A 51 -3.57 -9.08 -11.26
CA ALA A 51 -4.96 -8.63 -11.38
C ALA A 51 -5.72 -8.71 -10.04
N GLN A 52 -5.21 -9.49 -9.08
CA GLN A 52 -5.80 -9.65 -7.75
C GLN A 52 -5.14 -8.77 -6.69
N TRP A 53 -4.09 -8.02 -7.03
CA TRP A 53 -3.42 -7.17 -6.06
C TRP A 53 -4.33 -6.04 -5.59
N ILE A 54 -4.33 -5.83 -4.28
CA ILE A 54 -5.04 -4.72 -3.66
C ILE A 54 -4.14 -3.49 -3.78
N GLN A 55 -4.69 -2.43 -4.38
CA GLN A 55 -3.99 -1.17 -4.59
C GLN A 55 -4.75 -0.02 -3.94
N HIS A 56 -4.05 0.69 -3.05
CA HIS A 56 -4.58 1.88 -2.38
C HIS A 56 -3.83 3.12 -2.82
N GLU A 57 -4.56 4.22 -2.84
CA GLU A 57 -4.02 5.56 -3.02
C GLU A 57 -4.44 6.41 -1.83
N LEU A 58 -3.46 7.00 -1.17
CA LEU A 58 -3.60 7.58 0.16
C LEU A 58 -2.81 8.89 0.26
N TRP A 59 -3.14 9.67 1.29
CA TRP A 59 -2.42 10.88 1.68
C TRP A 59 -2.05 10.77 3.15
N VAL A 60 -0.76 10.69 3.44
CA VAL A 60 -0.26 10.65 4.82
C VAL A 60 0.09 12.07 5.25
N GLU A 61 -0.53 12.53 6.33
CA GLU A 61 -0.27 13.85 6.91
C GLU A 61 1.09 13.90 7.60
N THR A 62 1.80 15.01 7.44
CA THR A 62 3.10 15.27 8.08
C THR A 62 2.94 16.16 9.30
N GLU A 63 4.04 16.56 9.93
CA GLU A 63 4.06 17.46 11.08
C GLU A 63 4.51 18.90 10.72
N PHE A 64 4.62 19.20 9.42
CA PHE A 64 5.16 20.47 8.92
C PHE A 64 4.31 21.02 7.77
N ASP A 65 4.44 22.32 7.55
CA ASP A 65 3.77 23.08 6.48
C ASP A 65 4.86 23.80 5.68
N THR A 66 5.21 23.26 4.50
CA THR A 66 6.31 23.83 3.69
C THR A 66 5.84 24.75 2.57
N ASP A 67 4.55 24.75 2.24
CA ASP A 67 3.96 25.71 1.28
C ASP A 67 3.29 26.93 1.95
N GLY A 68 3.17 26.93 3.27
CA GLY A 68 2.72 28.05 4.09
C GLY A 68 1.22 28.27 4.04
N ASP A 69 0.42 27.25 3.71
CA ASP A 69 -1.03 27.35 3.60
C ASP A 69 -1.76 27.24 4.95
N GLY A 70 -1.03 27.02 6.04
CA GLY A 70 -1.52 26.87 7.41
C GLY A 70 -1.98 25.46 7.75
N LYS A 71 -1.74 24.47 6.90
CA LYS A 71 -2.05 23.05 7.11
C LYS A 71 -0.80 22.22 6.95
N ALA A 72 -0.78 21.07 7.64
CA ALA A 72 0.31 20.13 7.44
C ALA A 72 0.31 19.58 6.00
N ASP A 73 1.50 19.46 5.43
CA ASP A 73 1.69 18.86 4.11
C ASP A 73 1.24 17.40 4.16
N ARG A 74 0.59 16.91 3.10
CA ARG A 74 0.25 15.50 2.94
C ARG A 74 1.03 14.85 1.81
N MET A 75 1.64 13.71 2.11
CA MET A 75 2.42 12.91 1.16
C MET A 75 1.50 11.93 0.43
N HIS A 76 1.51 11.98 -0.89
CA HIS A 76 0.80 11.02 -1.72
C HIS A 76 1.52 9.66 -1.68
N VAL A 77 0.78 8.63 -1.29
CA VAL A 77 1.27 7.27 -1.05
C VAL A 77 0.44 6.28 -1.86
N SER A 78 1.11 5.39 -2.59
CA SER A 78 0.49 4.20 -3.16
C SER A 78 0.91 2.96 -2.39
N VAL A 79 -0.05 2.12 -2.01
CA VAL A 79 0.21 0.83 -1.34
C VAL A 79 -0.27 -0.30 -2.25
N THR A 80 0.57 -1.29 -2.52
CA THR A 80 0.18 -2.51 -3.23
C THR A 80 0.51 -3.73 -2.39
N ARG A 81 -0.47 -4.61 -2.21
CA ARG A 81 -0.37 -5.80 -1.36
C ARG A 81 -1.18 -6.97 -1.92
N PRO A 82 -0.81 -8.22 -1.60
CA PRO A 82 -1.56 -9.38 -2.05
C PRO A 82 -2.88 -9.53 -1.25
N PRO A 83 -3.93 -10.14 -1.84
CA PRO A 83 -5.28 -10.21 -1.25
C PRO A 83 -5.34 -10.93 0.10
N GLN A 84 -4.38 -11.83 0.37
CA GLN A 84 -4.26 -12.58 1.63
C GLN A 84 -4.10 -11.68 2.86
N THR A 85 -3.65 -10.44 2.67
CA THR A 85 -3.61 -9.44 3.74
C THR A 85 -5.00 -9.01 4.21
N GLU A 86 -6.06 -9.22 3.43
CA GLU A 86 -7.47 -9.04 3.85
C GLU A 86 -8.16 -10.38 4.12
N THR A 87 -8.00 -11.37 3.24
CA THR A 87 -8.77 -12.62 3.32
C THR A 87 -8.28 -13.56 4.42
N GLU A 88 -6.99 -13.54 4.73
CA GLU A 88 -6.36 -14.42 5.72
C GLU A 88 -5.78 -13.65 6.91
N GLY A 89 -5.87 -12.32 6.91
CA GLY A 89 -5.27 -11.47 7.93
C GLY A 89 -3.74 -11.49 7.93
N LEU A 90 -3.12 -11.93 6.83
CA LEU A 90 -1.67 -12.08 6.72
C LEU A 90 -0.96 -10.72 6.89
N LYS A 91 0.02 -10.68 7.80
CA LYS A 91 0.93 -9.53 7.95
C LYS A 91 2.22 -9.81 7.18
N LEU A 92 2.62 -8.85 6.37
CA LEU A 92 3.80 -8.95 5.51
C LEU A 92 4.72 -7.75 5.75
N PRO A 93 6.06 -7.93 5.60
CA PRO A 93 7.00 -6.82 5.61
C PRO A 93 6.73 -5.84 4.46
N ILE A 94 7.15 -4.59 4.66
CA ILE A 94 6.99 -3.52 3.68
C ILE A 94 8.35 -3.17 3.06
N ILE A 95 8.37 -3.02 1.75
CA ILE A 95 9.42 -2.31 1.02
C ILE A 95 8.88 -0.94 0.67
N TYR A 96 9.43 0.09 1.31
CA TYR A 96 9.05 1.47 1.11
C TYR A 96 10.09 2.19 0.24
N ILE A 97 9.62 2.87 -0.80
CA ILE A 97 10.45 3.71 -1.66
C ILE A 97 9.83 5.10 -1.74
N THR A 98 10.60 6.11 -1.37
CA THR A 98 10.24 7.53 -1.58
C THR A 98 11.06 8.08 -2.74
N SER A 99 10.47 8.93 -3.58
CA SER A 99 11.22 9.60 -4.64
C SER A 99 10.60 10.93 -5.05
N PRO A 100 11.42 11.97 -5.25
CA PRO A 100 10.96 13.22 -5.85
C PRO A 100 10.71 13.07 -7.36
N TYR A 101 11.11 11.94 -7.97
CA TYR A 101 11.12 11.75 -9.42
C TYR A 101 9.98 10.90 -9.96
N PHE A 102 9.15 10.32 -9.08
CA PHE A 102 8.11 9.38 -9.50
C PHE A 102 7.07 9.99 -10.45
N ALA A 103 6.78 11.28 -10.28
CA ALA A 103 5.87 12.03 -11.14
C ALA A 103 6.59 12.75 -12.31
N GLY A 104 7.85 12.41 -12.59
CA GLY A 104 8.64 13.06 -13.64
C GLY A 104 9.40 14.30 -13.15
N THR A 105 10.07 14.97 -14.07
CA THR A 105 10.93 16.14 -13.81
C THR A 105 10.62 17.25 -14.82
N SER A 106 11.16 18.46 -14.59
CA SER A 106 11.09 19.57 -15.55
C SER A 106 11.89 19.34 -16.84
N GLY A 107 12.70 18.28 -16.92
CA GLY A 107 13.69 18.10 -17.98
C GLY A 107 14.82 19.13 -17.89
N PHE A 108 15.44 19.43 -19.02
CA PHE A 108 16.57 20.38 -19.12
C PHE A 108 16.30 21.50 -20.13
N PRO A 109 15.27 22.34 -19.92
CA PRO A 109 15.01 23.46 -20.81
C PRO A 109 16.17 24.46 -20.80
N LYS A 110 16.37 25.14 -21.94
CA LYS A 110 17.41 26.17 -22.07
C LYS A 110 17.22 27.25 -21.00
N GLY A 111 18.30 27.63 -20.32
CA GLY A 111 18.29 28.64 -19.27
C GLY A 111 17.95 28.11 -17.87
N LEU A 112 17.71 26.80 -17.70
CA LEU A 112 17.49 26.19 -16.37
C LEU A 112 18.72 26.33 -15.44
N PHE A 113 19.92 26.18 -16.01
CA PHE A 113 21.18 26.28 -15.30
C PHE A 113 21.71 27.71 -15.29
N TRP A 114 22.50 28.05 -14.28
CA TRP A 114 23.22 29.33 -14.24
C TRP A 114 24.20 29.42 -15.42
N GLU A 115 24.29 30.61 -16.01
CA GLU A 115 25.38 30.93 -16.93
C GLU A 115 26.65 31.10 -16.09
N VAL A 116 27.72 30.38 -16.43
CA VAL A 116 28.95 30.30 -15.62
C VAL A 116 30.09 31.18 -16.15
N ARG A 117 29.91 31.82 -17.31
CA ARG A 117 30.83 32.79 -17.92
C ARG A 117 30.42 34.22 -17.52
N HIS A 118 30.58 34.51 -16.23
CA HIS A 118 30.48 35.85 -15.68
C HIS A 118 31.61 36.05 -14.66
N GLU A 119 31.92 37.31 -14.33
CA GLU A 119 32.99 37.63 -13.39
C GLU A 119 32.67 37.14 -11.97
N LEU A 120 33.71 36.80 -11.22
CA LEU A 120 33.56 36.33 -9.84
C LEU A 120 32.95 37.42 -8.96
N GLY A 121 31.88 37.08 -8.25
CA GLY A 121 31.15 38.00 -7.38
C GLY A 121 30.10 38.85 -8.10
N GLU A 122 30.09 38.85 -9.43
CA GLU A 122 29.04 39.49 -10.21
C GLU A 122 27.82 38.59 -10.37
N LEU A 123 26.63 39.20 -10.36
CA LEU A 123 25.40 38.47 -10.69
C LEU A 123 25.36 38.17 -12.19
N PRO A 124 24.86 36.98 -12.59
CA PRO A 124 24.70 36.66 -13.99
C PRO A 124 23.69 37.62 -14.65
N ALA A 125 24.03 38.11 -15.84
CA ALA A 125 23.21 39.09 -16.56
C ALA A 125 21.83 38.56 -16.97
N THR A 126 21.70 37.25 -17.14
CA THR A 126 20.43 36.60 -17.50
C THR A 126 19.90 35.81 -16.31
N PRO A 127 18.67 36.09 -15.83
CA PRO A 127 18.02 35.25 -14.83
C PRO A 127 17.80 33.82 -15.33
N ARG A 128 17.81 32.86 -14.41
CA ARG A 128 17.47 31.48 -14.76
C ARG A 128 16.00 31.34 -15.11
N TYR A 129 15.73 30.43 -16.03
CA TYR A 129 14.39 29.96 -16.30
C TYR A 129 13.94 29.01 -15.19
N HIS A 130 12.76 29.27 -14.62
CA HIS A 130 12.12 28.42 -13.62
C HIS A 130 10.96 27.66 -14.29
N PRO A 131 11.22 26.46 -14.84
CA PRO A 131 10.17 25.70 -15.51
C PRO A 131 9.11 25.24 -14.53
N GLU A 132 7.86 25.34 -14.94
CA GLU A 132 6.75 24.67 -14.28
C GLU A 132 6.84 23.16 -14.57
N VAL A 133 6.87 22.35 -13.51
CA VAL A 133 6.87 20.88 -13.62
C VAL A 133 5.43 20.41 -13.83
N LYS A 134 5.16 19.74 -14.95
CA LYS A 134 3.87 19.06 -15.17
C LYS A 134 3.97 17.62 -14.68
N PRO A 135 3.34 17.26 -13.55
CA PRO A 135 3.51 15.93 -12.98
C PRO A 135 2.82 14.87 -13.85
N ARG A 136 3.50 13.75 -14.09
CA ARG A 136 2.95 12.56 -14.71
C ARG A 136 2.25 11.72 -13.64
N ILE A 137 0.94 11.83 -13.61
CA ILE A 137 0.10 11.15 -12.61
C ILE A 137 -0.38 9.79 -13.15
N ARG A 138 -0.14 8.75 -12.37
CA ARG A 138 -0.66 7.40 -12.58
C ARG A 138 -1.27 6.94 -11.26
N ARG A 139 -2.56 6.68 -11.26
CA ARG A 139 -3.34 6.32 -10.07
C ARG A 139 -3.96 4.93 -10.26
N PRO A 140 -4.04 4.09 -9.21
CA PRO A 140 -3.43 4.28 -7.89
C PRO A 140 -1.91 3.98 -7.88
N VAL A 141 -1.34 3.50 -9.00
CA VAL A 141 0.03 2.99 -9.06
C VAL A 141 1.05 4.06 -9.45
N ILE A 142 2.01 4.31 -8.56
CA ILE A 142 3.15 5.19 -8.83
C ILE A 142 4.21 4.53 -9.73
N SER A 143 4.66 3.31 -9.39
CA SER A 143 5.67 2.56 -10.15
C SER A 143 5.37 1.06 -10.10
N ASN A 144 5.68 0.33 -11.19
CA ASN A 144 5.46 -1.12 -11.29
C ASN A 144 6.71 -1.97 -10.99
N SER A 145 7.92 -1.44 -11.17
CA SER A 145 9.15 -2.26 -11.17
C SER A 145 9.37 -3.02 -9.86
N TYR A 146 9.14 -2.34 -8.73
CA TYR A 146 9.24 -2.95 -7.41
C TYR A 146 8.02 -3.83 -7.10
N LEU A 147 6.83 -3.51 -7.62
CA LEU A 147 5.64 -4.34 -7.42
C LEU A 147 5.83 -5.73 -8.02
N ASP A 148 6.26 -5.76 -9.28
CA ASP A 148 6.46 -6.99 -10.05
C ASP A 148 7.57 -7.88 -9.46
N THR A 149 8.53 -7.27 -8.76
CA THR A 149 9.60 -7.99 -8.08
C THR A 149 9.16 -8.54 -6.73
N TRP A 150 8.51 -7.72 -5.90
CA TRP A 150 8.43 -7.97 -4.47
C TRP A 150 7.06 -8.45 -3.98
N VAL A 151 5.96 -8.06 -4.64
CA VAL A 151 4.62 -8.52 -4.25
C VAL A 151 4.48 -10.04 -4.40
N PRO A 152 4.91 -10.66 -5.53
CA PRO A 152 4.90 -12.12 -5.66
C PRO A 152 5.76 -12.85 -4.62
N ARG A 153 6.70 -12.15 -3.97
CA ARG A 153 7.63 -12.69 -2.96
C ARG A 153 7.15 -12.48 -1.52
N GLY A 154 5.92 -12.00 -1.33
CA GLY A 154 5.34 -11.80 0.00
C GLY A 154 5.78 -10.50 0.67
N PHE A 155 5.99 -9.43 -0.08
CA PHE A 155 6.21 -8.08 0.46
C PHE A 155 5.09 -7.14 0.04
N ILE A 156 4.70 -6.26 0.94
CA ILE A 156 3.89 -5.08 0.60
C ILE A 156 4.84 -4.04 0.01
N VAL A 157 4.46 -3.41 -1.09
CA VAL A 157 5.25 -2.32 -1.66
C VAL A 157 4.53 -1.01 -1.49
N VAL A 158 5.23 -0.05 -0.91
CA VAL A 158 4.74 1.31 -0.69
C VAL A 158 5.62 2.27 -1.46
N HIS A 159 5.01 3.15 -2.24
CA HIS A 159 5.71 4.26 -2.87
C HIS A 159 5.14 5.57 -2.35
N SER A 160 5.98 6.59 -2.20
CA SER A 160 5.52 7.96 -1.99
C SER A 160 6.22 8.97 -2.89
N SER A 161 5.49 10.00 -3.27
CA SER A 161 6.08 11.21 -3.83
C SER A 161 6.64 12.08 -2.70
N SER A 162 7.85 12.63 -2.87
CA SER A 162 8.46 13.58 -1.94
C SER A 162 7.66 14.91 -1.86
N PRO A 163 7.89 15.77 -0.85
CA PRO A 163 7.22 17.06 -0.71
C PRO A 163 7.27 17.90 -1.99
N GLY A 164 6.12 18.49 -2.34
CA GLY A 164 5.95 19.32 -3.53
C GLY A 164 6.13 18.60 -4.87
N THR A 165 6.10 17.26 -4.88
CA THR A 165 6.18 16.46 -6.11
C THR A 165 4.94 15.61 -6.33
N GLY A 166 4.59 15.35 -7.59
CA GLY A 166 3.44 14.52 -7.93
C GLY A 166 2.13 15.06 -7.36
N LEU A 167 1.48 14.29 -6.49
CA LEU A 167 0.26 14.69 -5.76
C LEU A 167 0.53 14.95 -4.27
N SER A 168 1.79 14.97 -3.84
CA SER A 168 2.17 15.42 -2.50
C SER A 168 2.09 16.94 -2.41
N GLN A 169 1.66 17.44 -1.26
CA GLN A 169 1.65 18.88 -0.96
C GLN A 169 3.04 19.39 -0.54
N GLY A 170 3.14 20.69 -0.26
CA GLY A 170 4.37 21.31 0.18
C GLY A 170 5.29 21.73 -0.96
N ALA A 171 6.56 21.97 -0.62
CA ALA A 171 7.59 22.43 -1.53
C ALA A 171 8.89 21.59 -1.41
N PRO A 172 9.58 21.31 -2.54
CA PRO A 172 10.89 20.68 -2.50
C PRO A 172 11.96 21.68 -1.99
N THR A 173 12.92 21.21 -1.21
CA THR A 173 13.96 22.07 -0.59
C THR A 173 15.38 21.71 -0.99
N VAL A 174 15.59 20.57 -1.65
CA VAL A 174 16.89 20.03 -2.08
C VAL A 174 17.82 19.85 -0.87
N GLY A 175 17.58 18.77 -0.13
CA GLY A 175 18.38 18.39 1.04
C GLY A 175 17.98 19.05 2.36
N GLY A 176 16.87 19.79 2.40
CA GLY A 176 16.32 20.33 3.64
C GLY A 176 15.64 19.26 4.51
N ASP A 177 15.35 19.61 5.76
CA ASP A 177 14.82 18.66 6.76
C ASP A 177 13.51 18.01 6.33
N ASN A 178 12.61 18.75 5.66
CA ASN A 178 11.34 18.24 5.19
C ASN A 178 11.49 17.03 4.23
N GLU A 179 12.59 16.92 3.49
CA GLU A 179 12.85 15.78 2.60
C GLU A 179 13.18 14.49 3.37
N SER A 180 13.68 14.61 4.61
CA SER A 180 13.88 13.48 5.52
C SER A 180 12.67 13.22 6.42
N LEU A 181 11.96 14.28 6.83
CA LEU A 181 10.79 14.18 7.70
C LEU A 181 9.55 13.64 6.96
N ALA A 182 9.40 13.92 5.67
CA ALA A 182 8.31 13.37 4.86
C ALA A 182 8.29 11.83 4.82
N PRO A 183 9.38 11.13 4.43
CA PRO A 183 9.40 9.68 4.47
C PRO A 183 9.35 9.13 5.89
N LYS A 184 9.86 9.85 6.90
CA LYS A 184 9.66 9.48 8.31
C LYS A 184 8.17 9.43 8.66
N ALA A 185 7.38 10.44 8.28
CA ALA A 185 5.93 10.46 8.55
C ALA A 185 5.21 9.26 7.92
N VAL A 186 5.58 8.87 6.70
CA VAL A 186 5.04 7.67 6.05
C VAL A 186 5.44 6.40 6.81
N ILE A 187 6.68 6.30 7.29
CA ILE A 187 7.14 5.17 8.11
C ILE A 187 6.38 5.11 9.44
N ASP A 188 6.19 6.24 10.12
CA ASP A 188 5.45 6.32 11.38
C ASP A 188 4.01 5.86 11.19
N TRP A 189 3.33 6.36 10.15
CA TRP A 189 1.99 5.92 9.76
C TRP A 189 1.91 4.41 9.46
N LEU A 190 2.86 3.86 8.70
CA LEU A 190 2.92 2.42 8.42
C LEU A 190 3.13 1.57 9.68
N CYS A 191 3.80 2.13 10.69
CA CYS A 191 4.02 1.51 11.99
C CYS A 191 2.89 1.78 13.00
N GLY A 192 1.85 2.54 12.64
CA GLY A 192 0.76 2.91 13.54
C GLY A 192 1.18 3.84 14.67
N ARG A 193 2.16 4.72 14.41
CA ARG A 193 2.64 5.75 15.33
C ARG A 193 2.17 7.13 14.92
#